data_AF-A0A818M513-F1
#
_entry.id   AF-A0A818M513-F1
#
_cell.length_a   1.000
_cell.length_b   1.000
_cell.length_c   1.000
_cell.angle_alpha   90.00
_cell.angle_beta   90.00
_cell.angle_gamma   90.00
#
_symmetry.space_group_name_H-M   'P 1'
#
loop_
_entity.id
_entity.type
_entity.pdbx_description
1 polymer ?
#
loop_
_entity_poly.entity_id
_entity_poly.type
_entity_poly.pdbx_seq_one_letter_code
_entity_poly.pdbx_strand_id
1 'polypeptide(L)'
;MLGYDEFFPIQTTYATGCYPSYAAVGDFNNDNRLDVVVASTYNSSVSVLLGYGDGSFANQMTYSTGSQPYSVAVGYFNNDTHLDIVVANNGDNNVSVLLGYGDGSFANQMTYSTGFQPYSVAVGHFNNDTYLDIVVANYGNNTVSVLLGYGDGSFSNQTTYSTDHQPYSVVVGHFNNDTHLDIAVANFGNNTVSVLLGYGDGSFSNQTTCSTGIQPYSLAVGYFDNDTHLDIVVVNSIDNTISVLLGYGDGSFANQMTYSTGSGPYSVAVGHFNNDTHLDIVVANNWDNNVSVLLGYGDGSFANQMTYSTGSGPYSVAVGDFDNDTRLDLVVVNFYSDNMKLIRSPVKFDGALSKDVIQWLEYIEEVFD
;
A
#
# COMPACT_ATOMS: atom_id res chain seq x y z
N MET A 1 -31.88 -15.58 7.83
CA MET A 1 -30.50 -16.02 7.49
C MET A 1 -30.29 -15.69 6.04
N LEU A 2 -29.85 -14.46 5.77
CA LEU A 2 -29.31 -14.11 4.46
C LEU A 2 -27.84 -14.50 4.53
N GLY A 3 -27.39 -15.26 3.53
CA GLY A 3 -26.04 -15.80 3.47
C GLY A 3 -25.01 -14.69 3.46
N TYR A 4 -23.85 -14.96 4.04
CA TYR A 4 -22.65 -14.16 3.87
C TYR A 4 -22.32 -14.17 2.37
N ASP A 5 -22.68 -13.10 1.65
CA ASP A 5 -22.22 -12.90 0.29
C ASP A 5 -20.68 -12.90 0.33
N GLU A 6 -20.08 -13.79 -0.46
CA GLU A 6 -18.63 -13.91 -0.57
C GLU A 6 -18.08 -12.59 -1.11
N PHE A 7 -17.41 -11.79 -0.27
CA PHE A 7 -16.49 -10.78 -0.77
C PHE A 7 -15.42 -11.52 -1.60
N PHE A 8 -14.97 -10.94 -2.71
CA PHE A 8 -13.87 -11.45 -3.52
C PHE A 8 -13.99 -12.82 -4.27
N PRO A 9 -15.04 -13.07 -5.08
CA PRO A 9 -15.21 -14.36 -5.76
C PRO A 9 -14.35 -14.54 -7.02
N ILE A 10 -13.88 -13.46 -7.65
CA ILE A 10 -13.17 -13.54 -8.94
C ILE A 10 -11.69 -13.28 -8.74
N GLN A 11 -10.87 -14.24 -9.18
CA GLN A 11 -9.44 -14.20 -9.00
C GLN A 11 -8.70 -14.51 -10.31
N THR A 12 -7.79 -13.63 -10.69
CA THR A 12 -6.97 -13.78 -11.91
C THR A 12 -5.50 -13.62 -11.56
N THR A 13 -4.64 -14.47 -12.13
CA THR A 13 -3.20 -14.47 -11.86
C THR A 13 -2.42 -13.95 -13.06
N TYR A 14 -1.46 -13.06 -12.79
CA TYR A 14 -0.55 -12.46 -13.78
C TYR A 14 0.89 -12.76 -13.39
N ALA A 15 1.71 -13.16 -14.35
CA ALA A 15 3.14 -13.34 -14.11
C ALA A 15 3.81 -11.98 -13.87
N THR A 16 4.76 -11.94 -12.93
CA THR A 16 5.61 -10.79 -12.66
C THR A 16 7.09 -11.17 -12.91
N GLY A 17 8.04 -10.41 -12.38
CA GLY A 17 9.38 -10.93 -12.12
C GLY A 17 9.42 -11.87 -10.91
N CYS A 18 10.59 -12.45 -10.66
CA CYS A 18 10.88 -13.36 -9.56
C CYS A 18 11.02 -12.62 -8.22
N TYR A 19 10.47 -13.22 -7.17
CA TYR A 19 10.41 -12.65 -5.82
C TYR A 19 9.83 -11.22 -5.80
N PRO A 20 8.58 -11.04 -6.27
CA PRO A 20 7.92 -9.74 -6.25
C PRO A 20 7.70 -9.29 -4.79
N SER A 21 8.14 -8.07 -4.46
CA SER A 21 8.18 -7.55 -3.09
C SER A 21 7.13 -6.48 -2.80
N TYR A 22 6.77 -5.67 -3.80
CA TYR A 22 5.85 -4.55 -3.59
C TYR A 22 5.08 -4.22 -4.85
N ALA A 23 3.80 -3.87 -4.71
CA ALA A 23 2.97 -3.32 -5.77
C ALA A 23 2.54 -1.88 -5.43
N ALA A 24 2.63 -1.00 -6.42
CA ALA A 24 2.00 0.32 -6.40
C ALA A 24 1.07 0.46 -7.61
N VAL A 25 0.09 1.36 -7.48
CA VAL A 25 -1.03 1.51 -8.42
C VAL A 25 -1.07 2.96 -8.91
N GLY A 26 -1.35 3.17 -10.19
CA GLY A 26 -1.44 4.48 -10.81
C GLY A 26 -1.86 4.37 -12.28
N ASP A 27 -2.19 5.49 -12.90
CA ASP A 27 -2.42 5.57 -14.36
C ASP A 27 -1.11 6.00 -15.03
N PHE A 28 -0.34 5.04 -15.57
CA PHE A 28 0.99 5.31 -16.14
C PHE A 28 0.94 5.67 -17.63
N ASN A 29 -0.23 5.56 -18.27
CA ASN A 29 -0.43 5.83 -19.70
C ASN A 29 -1.51 6.89 -20.00
N ASN A 30 -2.03 7.55 -18.96
CA ASN A 30 -3.04 8.61 -19.02
C ASN A 30 -4.35 8.18 -19.71
N ASP A 31 -4.77 6.92 -19.55
CA ASP A 31 -6.01 6.39 -20.12
C ASP A 31 -7.19 6.35 -19.13
N ASN A 32 -6.99 6.87 -17.90
CA ASN A 32 -7.88 6.85 -16.75
C ASN A 32 -8.22 5.45 -16.23
N ARG A 33 -7.32 4.47 -16.38
CA ARG A 33 -7.46 3.14 -15.80
C ARG A 33 -6.29 2.86 -14.88
N LEU A 34 -6.54 2.04 -13.88
CA LEU A 34 -5.51 1.68 -12.92
C LEU A 34 -4.58 0.63 -13.54
N ASP A 35 -3.30 1.00 -13.60
CA ASP A 35 -2.19 0.12 -13.91
C ASP A 35 -1.49 -0.31 -12.61
N VAL A 36 -0.57 -1.27 -12.73
CA VAL A 36 0.23 -1.75 -11.59
C VAL A 36 1.71 -1.73 -11.93
N VAL A 37 2.53 -1.24 -11.01
CA VAL A 37 3.98 -1.44 -11.00
C VAL A 37 4.36 -2.39 -9.87
N VAL A 38 5.20 -3.40 -10.18
CA VAL A 38 5.65 -4.42 -9.24
C VAL A 38 7.18 -4.47 -9.15
N ALA A 39 7.75 -4.23 -7.97
CA ALA A 39 9.18 -4.46 -7.72
C ALA A 39 9.49 -5.97 -7.66
N SER A 40 10.53 -6.40 -8.36
CA SER A 40 10.98 -7.79 -8.44
C SER A 40 12.38 -7.93 -7.87
N THR A 41 12.47 -8.43 -6.63
CA THR A 41 13.69 -8.41 -5.81
C THR A 41 14.85 -9.11 -6.49
N TYR A 42 14.60 -10.27 -7.11
CA TYR A 42 15.65 -11.07 -7.71
C TYR A 42 16.17 -10.49 -9.04
N ASN A 43 15.29 -9.83 -9.79
CA ASN A 43 15.59 -9.36 -11.13
C ASN A 43 16.26 -7.98 -11.17
N SER A 44 16.29 -7.26 -10.04
CA SER A 44 16.73 -5.86 -10.00
C SER A 44 15.95 -5.01 -11.01
N SER A 45 14.62 -5.15 -10.97
CA SER A 45 13.72 -4.48 -11.90
C SER A 45 12.35 -4.20 -11.29
N VAL A 46 11.63 -3.29 -11.91
CA VAL A 46 10.17 -3.18 -11.79
C VAL A 46 9.47 -3.70 -13.05
N SER A 47 8.28 -4.24 -12.88
CA SER A 47 7.39 -4.67 -13.96
C SER A 47 6.14 -3.80 -13.98
N VAL A 48 5.79 -3.22 -15.11
CA VAL A 48 4.61 -2.37 -15.31
C VAL A 48 3.58 -3.14 -16.12
N LEU A 49 2.37 -3.27 -15.58
CA LEU A 49 1.23 -3.95 -16.18
C LEU A 49 0.11 -2.95 -16.40
N LEU A 50 -0.18 -2.61 -17.66
CA LEU A 50 -1.21 -1.64 -18.01
C LEU A 50 -2.61 -2.28 -17.91
N GLY A 51 -3.55 -1.61 -17.26
CA GLY A 51 -4.92 -2.05 -17.04
C GLY A 51 -5.81 -1.77 -18.24
N TYR A 52 -6.68 -2.72 -18.58
CA TYR A 52 -7.73 -2.51 -19.58
C TYR A 52 -9.02 -1.93 -19.00
N GLY A 53 -9.10 -1.82 -17.66
CA GLY A 53 -10.26 -1.28 -16.95
C GLY A 53 -11.47 -2.22 -16.91
N ASP A 54 -11.27 -3.50 -17.22
CA ASP A 54 -12.27 -4.57 -17.15
C ASP A 54 -11.85 -5.70 -16.18
N GLY A 55 -10.89 -5.41 -15.31
CA GLY A 55 -10.26 -6.39 -14.42
C GLY A 55 -9.20 -7.24 -15.12
N SER A 56 -8.69 -6.81 -16.27
CA SER A 56 -7.56 -7.43 -16.95
C SER A 56 -6.39 -6.50 -17.24
N PHE A 57 -5.19 -7.07 -17.39
CA PHE A 57 -3.95 -6.34 -17.65
C PHE A 57 -3.27 -6.80 -18.94
N ALA A 58 -2.54 -5.88 -19.57
CA ALA A 58 -1.61 -6.16 -20.65
C ALA A 58 -0.40 -6.99 -20.16
N ASN A 59 0.41 -7.47 -21.11
CA ASN A 59 1.68 -8.11 -20.78
C ASN A 59 2.61 -7.11 -20.09
N GLN A 60 3.36 -7.60 -19.09
CA GLN A 60 4.30 -6.77 -18.35
C GLN A 60 5.42 -6.19 -19.23
N MET A 61 5.78 -4.94 -18.96
CA MET A 61 7.01 -4.30 -19.43
C MET A 61 7.98 -4.14 -18.26
N THR A 62 9.26 -4.45 -18.46
CA THR A 62 10.25 -4.48 -17.37
C THR A 62 11.28 -3.36 -17.52
N TYR A 63 11.59 -2.69 -16.42
CA TYR A 63 12.58 -1.61 -16.34
C TYR A 63 13.60 -1.90 -15.24
N SER A 64 14.88 -1.69 -15.54
CA SER A 64 15.96 -1.94 -14.58
C SER A 64 15.97 -0.93 -13.45
N THR A 65 16.23 -1.41 -12.24
CA THR A 65 16.44 -0.62 -11.01
C THR A 65 17.83 -0.91 -10.44
N GLY A 66 18.13 -0.42 -9.24
CA GLY A 66 19.21 -0.96 -8.42
C GLY A 66 18.92 -2.37 -7.91
N SER A 67 19.89 -2.96 -7.21
CA SER A 67 19.85 -4.32 -6.69
C SER A 67 18.84 -4.49 -5.56
N GLN A 68 18.10 -5.61 -5.58
CA GLN A 68 17.11 -5.98 -4.55
C GLN A 68 16.07 -4.87 -4.28
N PRO A 69 15.30 -4.45 -5.30
CA PRO A 69 14.23 -3.47 -5.13
C PRO A 69 13.16 -4.01 -4.18
N TYR A 70 12.77 -3.20 -3.20
CA TYR A 70 11.95 -3.65 -2.08
C TYR A 70 10.61 -2.92 -1.93
N SER A 71 10.56 -1.63 -2.25
CA SER A 71 9.38 -0.79 -2.12
C SER A 71 9.33 0.20 -3.27
N VAL A 72 8.11 0.55 -3.69
CA VAL A 72 7.83 1.45 -4.80
C VAL A 72 6.87 2.54 -4.34
N ALA A 73 7.15 3.78 -4.70
CA ALA A 73 6.18 4.87 -4.65
C ALA A 73 6.10 5.54 -6.04
N VAL A 74 5.01 6.25 -6.30
CA VAL A 74 4.73 6.90 -7.58
C VAL A 74 4.29 8.34 -7.36
N GLY A 75 4.59 9.22 -8.32
CA GLY A 75 4.24 10.63 -8.23
C GLY A 75 4.79 11.43 -9.42
N TYR A 76 4.48 12.72 -9.50
CA TYR A 76 4.97 13.63 -10.54
C TYR A 76 6.28 14.31 -10.08
N PHE A 77 7.43 13.64 -10.21
CA PHE A 77 8.72 14.13 -9.66
C PHE A 77 9.38 15.22 -10.50
N ASN A 78 9.00 15.34 -11.77
CA ASN A 78 9.48 16.36 -12.71
C ASN A 78 8.40 17.41 -13.06
N ASN A 79 7.30 17.44 -12.30
CA ASN A 79 6.17 18.37 -12.47
C ASN A 79 5.57 18.38 -13.88
N ASP A 80 5.66 17.26 -14.60
CA ASP A 80 4.86 17.00 -15.80
C ASP A 80 3.52 16.33 -15.46
N THR A 81 2.82 15.81 -16.47
CA THR A 81 1.52 15.14 -16.33
C THR A 81 1.64 13.62 -16.41
N HIS A 82 2.80 13.05 -16.15
CA HIS A 82 3.11 11.64 -16.30
C HIS A 82 3.60 11.09 -14.96
N LEU A 83 2.98 10.00 -14.49
CA LEU A 83 3.44 9.38 -13.26
C LEU A 83 4.84 8.82 -13.44
N ASP A 84 5.72 9.16 -12.51
CA ASP A 84 7.06 8.63 -12.37
C ASP A 84 7.10 7.56 -11.26
N ILE A 85 8.18 6.79 -11.21
CA ILE A 85 8.40 5.72 -10.23
C ILE A 85 9.65 6.01 -9.41
N VAL A 86 9.55 5.88 -8.09
CA VAL A 86 10.71 5.78 -7.19
C VAL A 86 10.76 4.41 -6.51
N VAL A 87 11.95 3.80 -6.45
CA VAL A 87 12.16 2.44 -5.93
C VAL A 87 13.27 2.42 -4.90
N ALA A 88 13.01 1.89 -3.70
CA ALA A 88 14.04 1.63 -2.69
C ALA A 88 14.84 0.36 -3.05
N ASN A 89 16.14 0.49 -3.29
CA ASN A 89 17.00 -0.63 -3.67
C ASN A 89 17.85 -1.08 -2.48
N ASN A 90 17.41 -2.16 -1.84
CA ASN A 90 18.01 -2.66 -0.61
C ASN A 90 19.49 -3.01 -0.77
N GLY A 91 19.86 -3.62 -1.89
CA GLY A 91 21.19 -4.14 -2.15
C GLY A 91 22.22 -3.06 -2.49
N ASP A 92 21.78 -1.93 -3.05
CA ASP A 92 22.67 -0.86 -3.51
C ASP A 92 22.71 0.37 -2.58
N ASN A 93 21.84 0.41 -1.56
CA ASN A 93 21.75 1.53 -0.60
C ASN A 93 21.41 2.87 -1.26
N ASN A 94 20.49 2.84 -2.22
CA ASN A 94 20.01 4.00 -2.95
C ASN A 94 18.52 3.84 -3.32
N VAL A 95 17.93 4.90 -3.87
CA VAL A 95 16.67 4.84 -4.61
C VAL A 95 16.93 4.95 -6.11
N SER A 96 16.13 4.25 -6.93
CA SER A 96 16.00 4.48 -8.37
C SER A 96 14.85 5.45 -8.61
N VAL A 97 15.00 6.42 -9.51
CA VAL A 97 13.92 7.28 -10.03
C VAL A 97 13.81 7.06 -11.53
N LEU A 98 12.64 6.64 -12.00
CA LEU A 98 12.35 6.39 -13.40
C LEU A 98 11.26 7.36 -13.85
N LEU A 99 11.60 8.26 -14.76
CA LEU A 99 10.64 9.25 -15.26
C LEU A 99 9.71 8.65 -16.31
N GLY A 100 8.41 8.89 -16.21
CA GLY A 100 7.38 8.39 -17.11
C GLY A 100 7.29 9.21 -18.39
N TYR A 101 7.00 8.55 -19.51
CA TYR A 101 6.70 9.22 -20.78
C TYR A 101 5.19 9.38 -21.03
N GLY A 102 4.34 8.87 -20.14
CA GLY A 102 2.88 8.98 -20.24
C GLY A 102 2.22 8.01 -21.22
N ASP A 103 2.95 7.02 -21.73
CA ASP A 103 2.44 5.94 -22.58
C ASP A 103 2.66 4.55 -21.95
N GLY A 104 2.91 4.51 -20.63
CA GLY A 104 3.31 3.31 -19.90
C GLY A 104 4.80 2.96 -20.02
N SER A 105 5.60 3.77 -20.75
CA SER A 105 7.04 3.63 -20.82
C SER A 105 7.81 4.63 -19.96
N PHE A 106 9.03 4.23 -19.57
CA PHE A 106 9.85 4.96 -18.61
C PHE A 106 11.27 5.18 -19.12
N ALA A 107 11.87 6.29 -18.71
CA ALA A 107 13.28 6.58 -18.89
C ALA A 107 14.17 5.60 -18.08
N ASN A 108 15.46 5.58 -18.42
CA ASN A 108 16.43 4.86 -17.60
C ASN A 108 16.50 5.48 -16.19
N GLN A 109 16.74 4.62 -15.20
CA GLN A 109 16.85 5.07 -13.81
C GLN A 109 17.94 6.13 -13.59
N MET A 110 17.63 7.11 -12.75
CA MET A 110 18.59 7.92 -12.00
C MET A 110 18.67 7.40 -10.58
N THR A 111 19.83 7.46 -9.94
CA THR A 111 20.02 6.90 -8.59
C THR A 111 20.46 7.95 -7.59
N TYR A 112 19.88 7.91 -6.38
CA TYR A 112 20.22 8.81 -5.28
C TYR A 112 20.55 8.02 -4.02
N SER A 113 21.71 8.27 -3.42
CA SER A 113 22.16 7.54 -2.23
C SER A 113 21.26 7.77 -1.02
N THR A 114 20.97 6.71 -0.28
CA THR A 114 20.24 6.72 0.98
C THR A 114 21.13 6.20 2.13
N GLY A 115 20.53 5.83 3.26
CA GLY A 115 21.20 4.99 4.24
C GLY A 115 21.28 3.53 3.78
N PHE A 116 21.88 2.70 4.63
CA PHE A 116 22.07 1.27 4.42
C PHE A 116 20.75 0.50 4.48
N GLN A 117 20.59 -0.41 3.54
CA GLN A 117 19.43 -1.29 3.40
C GLN A 117 18.12 -0.49 3.44
N PRO A 118 17.82 0.34 2.43
CA PRO A 118 16.53 0.97 2.33
C PRO A 118 15.45 -0.10 2.10
N TYR A 119 14.38 -0.08 2.90
CA TYR A 119 13.28 -1.06 2.81
C TYR A 119 11.98 -0.44 2.30
N SER A 120 11.68 0.81 2.69
CA SER A 120 10.43 1.46 2.34
C SER A 120 10.67 2.89 1.87
N VAL A 121 9.92 3.31 0.86
CA VAL A 121 9.92 4.67 0.31
C VAL A 121 8.51 5.24 0.34
N ALA A 122 8.39 6.50 0.74
CA ALA A 122 7.19 7.31 0.62
C ALA A 122 7.54 8.69 0.06
N VAL A 123 6.53 9.42 -0.41
CA VAL A 123 6.72 10.72 -1.08
C VAL A 123 5.71 11.75 -0.58
N GLY A 124 6.08 13.02 -0.58
CA GLY A 124 5.23 14.12 -0.11
C GLY A 124 5.93 15.47 -0.23
N HIS A 125 5.21 16.56 0.05
CA HIS A 125 5.78 17.91 0.10
C HIS A 125 6.26 18.22 1.53
N PHE A 126 7.53 17.97 1.85
CA PHE A 126 8.07 18.13 3.21
C PHE A 126 8.59 19.54 3.51
N ASN A 127 8.83 20.34 2.48
CA ASN A 127 9.35 21.71 2.57
C ASN A 127 8.36 22.78 2.07
N ASN A 128 7.08 22.40 1.88
CA ASN A 128 6.00 23.26 1.37
C ASN A 128 6.29 23.94 0.01
N ASP A 129 7.19 23.40 -0.80
CA ASP A 129 7.27 23.77 -2.21
C ASP A 129 6.28 22.97 -3.08
N THR A 130 6.35 23.13 -4.39
CA THR A 130 5.46 22.45 -5.34
C THR A 130 6.00 21.11 -5.84
N TYR A 131 7.14 20.66 -5.31
CA TYR A 131 7.88 19.50 -5.79
C TYR A 131 7.75 18.36 -4.79
N LEU A 132 7.59 17.15 -5.30
CA LEU A 132 7.54 15.98 -4.42
C LEU A 132 8.94 15.66 -3.91
N ASP A 133 9.03 15.44 -2.61
CA ASP A 133 10.21 14.98 -1.91
C ASP A 133 10.11 13.47 -1.64
N ILE A 134 11.22 12.85 -1.28
CA ILE A 134 11.33 11.43 -0.98
C ILE A 134 11.73 11.24 0.48
N VAL A 135 11.05 10.32 1.19
CA VAL A 135 11.49 9.77 2.48
C VAL A 135 11.71 8.26 2.37
N VAL A 136 12.80 7.77 2.96
CA VAL A 136 13.21 6.36 2.88
C VAL A 136 13.55 5.81 4.27
N ALA A 137 12.98 4.67 4.66
CA ALA A 137 13.34 3.93 5.86
C ALA A 137 14.60 3.09 5.63
N ASN A 138 15.68 3.37 6.36
CA ASN A 138 16.97 2.70 6.24
C ASN A 138 17.15 1.68 7.37
N TYR A 139 16.74 0.46 7.12
CA TYR A 139 16.75 -0.64 8.08
C TYR A 139 18.12 -0.84 8.73
N GLY A 140 19.20 -0.73 7.94
CA GLY A 140 20.57 -0.97 8.41
C GLY A 140 21.19 0.16 9.23
N ASN A 141 20.59 1.36 9.21
CA ASN A 141 21.11 2.54 9.91
C ASN A 141 20.27 3.01 11.10
N ASN A 142 19.05 2.50 11.27
CA ASN A 142 18.08 3.03 12.24
C ASN A 142 17.78 4.52 12.00
N THR A 143 17.61 4.87 10.72
CA THR A 143 17.29 6.24 10.29
C THR A 143 16.25 6.24 9.18
N VAL A 144 15.59 7.39 8.99
CA VAL A 144 15.01 7.76 7.70
C VAL A 144 15.92 8.73 6.96
N SER A 145 15.93 8.66 5.63
CA SER A 145 16.58 9.63 4.73
C SER A 145 15.51 10.48 4.06
N VAL A 146 15.68 11.79 4.06
CA VAL A 146 14.83 12.76 3.35
C VAL A 146 15.64 13.38 2.21
N LEU A 147 15.13 13.32 0.99
CA LEU A 147 15.73 13.90 -0.21
C LEU A 147 14.72 14.88 -0.81
N LEU A 148 15.08 16.16 -0.89
CA LEU A 148 14.19 17.20 -1.38
C LEU A 148 14.21 17.23 -2.91
N GLY A 149 13.04 17.33 -3.53
CA GLY A 149 12.87 17.39 -4.98
C GLY A 149 13.18 18.78 -5.55
N TYR A 150 13.74 18.82 -6.75
CA TYR A 150 13.96 20.07 -7.48
C TYR A 150 12.91 20.33 -8.58
N GLY A 151 11.97 19.40 -8.77
CA GLY A 151 10.88 19.53 -9.74
C GLY A 151 11.26 19.24 -11.18
N ASP A 152 12.47 18.75 -11.44
CA ASP A 152 12.95 18.32 -12.76
C ASP A 152 13.28 16.82 -12.79
N GLY A 153 12.80 16.07 -11.79
CA GLY A 153 13.12 14.66 -11.57
C GLY A 153 14.42 14.43 -10.80
N SER A 154 15.15 15.50 -10.43
CA SER A 154 16.34 15.41 -9.59
C SER A 154 16.09 15.78 -8.13
N PHE A 155 16.94 15.26 -7.25
CA PHE A 155 16.79 15.35 -5.80
C PHE A 155 18.08 15.81 -5.10
N SER A 156 17.93 16.41 -3.93
CA SER A 156 19.03 16.77 -3.04
C SER A 156 19.78 15.53 -2.54
N ASN A 157 20.96 15.76 -1.96
CA ASN A 157 21.55 14.75 -1.09
C ASN A 157 20.64 14.51 0.12
N GLN A 158 20.69 13.30 0.66
CA GLN A 158 19.91 12.93 1.84
C GLN A 158 20.25 13.76 3.07
N THR A 159 19.22 14.11 3.84
CA THR A 159 19.32 14.46 5.26
C THR A 159 18.73 13.33 6.08
N THR A 160 19.39 12.93 7.17
CA THR A 160 18.97 11.75 7.93
C THR A 160 18.42 12.10 9.31
N TYR A 161 17.36 11.40 9.73
CA TYR A 161 16.77 11.51 11.05
C TYR A 161 16.74 10.16 11.74
N SER A 162 17.09 10.11 13.02
CA SER A 162 17.12 8.85 13.78
C SER A 162 15.71 8.32 14.05
N THR A 163 15.55 7.01 13.88
CA THR A 163 14.36 6.25 14.30
C THR A 163 14.72 5.30 15.44
N ASP A 164 13.82 4.40 15.82
CA ASP A 164 14.18 3.24 16.63
C ASP A 164 14.79 2.14 15.74
N HIS A 165 15.08 0.95 16.26
CA HIS A 165 15.89 -0.02 15.51
C HIS A 165 15.12 -0.69 14.38
N GLN A 166 15.82 -0.86 13.26
CA GLN A 166 15.36 -1.60 12.08
C GLN A 166 14.06 -1.03 11.51
N PRO A 167 14.05 0.26 11.09
CA PRO A 167 12.89 0.87 10.47
C PRO A 167 12.56 0.13 9.17
N TYR A 168 11.31 -0.33 9.05
CA TYR A 168 10.88 -1.25 8.01
C TYR A 168 9.96 -0.60 6.99
N SER A 169 8.92 0.08 7.48
CA SER A 169 7.89 0.75 6.68
C SER A 169 7.81 2.21 7.09
N VAL A 170 7.67 3.11 6.12
CA VAL A 170 7.44 4.53 6.35
C VAL A 170 6.14 4.98 5.67
N VAL A 171 5.38 5.84 6.35
CA VAL A 171 4.28 6.61 5.76
C VAL A 171 4.36 8.07 6.21
N VAL A 172 3.58 8.90 5.54
CA VAL A 172 3.51 10.34 5.79
C VAL A 172 2.07 10.78 5.96
N GLY A 173 1.85 11.81 6.76
CA GLY A 173 0.51 12.35 7.05
C GLY A 173 0.58 13.52 8.03
N HIS A 174 -0.54 14.17 8.29
CA HIS A 174 -0.64 15.26 9.27
C HIS A 174 -1.03 14.68 10.65
N PHE A 175 -0.07 14.16 11.41
CA PHE A 175 -0.33 13.48 12.69
C PHE A 175 -0.56 14.45 13.86
N ASN A 176 -0.15 15.71 13.72
CA ASN A 176 -0.35 16.78 14.69
C ASN A 176 -1.37 17.86 14.22
N ASN A 177 -2.13 17.58 13.16
CA ASN A 177 -3.12 18.48 12.56
C ASN A 177 -2.59 19.88 12.19
N ASP A 178 -1.29 20.01 11.94
CA ASP A 178 -0.73 21.21 11.33
C ASP A 178 -0.74 21.13 9.78
N THR A 179 -0.08 22.08 9.12
CA THR A 179 -0.03 22.14 7.65
C THR A 179 1.16 21.39 7.04
N HIS A 180 1.98 20.73 7.86
CA HIS A 180 3.22 20.09 7.47
C HIS A 180 3.05 18.57 7.48
N LEU A 181 3.63 17.90 6.51
CA LEU A 181 3.67 16.44 6.54
C LEU A 181 4.65 15.97 7.60
N ASP A 182 4.18 15.04 8.42
CA ASP A 182 4.94 14.31 9.41
C ASP A 182 5.33 12.93 8.87
N ILE A 183 6.25 12.25 9.56
CA ILE A 183 6.72 10.90 9.21
C ILE A 183 6.35 9.93 10.33
N ALA A 184 5.77 8.78 9.98
CA ALA A 184 5.61 7.64 10.88
C ALA A 184 6.33 6.39 10.34
N VAL A 185 7.02 5.66 11.23
CA VAL A 185 7.92 4.54 10.86
C VAL A 185 7.70 3.33 11.75
N ALA A 186 7.43 2.16 11.17
CA ALA A 186 7.39 0.90 11.91
C ALA A 186 8.82 0.41 12.17
N ASN A 187 9.19 0.22 13.44
CA ASN A 187 10.51 -0.24 13.85
C ASN A 187 10.47 -1.72 14.22
N PHE A 188 10.83 -2.55 13.23
CA PHE A 188 10.80 -4.00 13.32
C PHE A 188 11.57 -4.53 14.53
N GLY A 189 12.70 -3.90 14.88
CA GLY A 189 13.62 -4.37 15.92
C GLY A 189 13.19 -4.04 17.35
N ASN A 190 12.31 -3.04 17.54
CA ASN A 190 11.92 -2.53 18.85
C ASN A 190 10.44 -2.68 19.19
N ASN A 191 9.60 -3.11 18.24
CA ASN A 191 8.15 -3.22 18.44
C ASN A 191 7.50 -1.86 18.74
N THR A 192 7.92 -0.84 17.99
CA THR A 192 7.44 0.53 18.14
C THR A 192 7.11 1.13 16.78
N VAL A 193 6.31 2.20 16.79
CA VAL A 193 6.26 3.19 15.71
C VAL A 193 6.99 4.44 16.18
N SER A 194 7.87 4.99 15.34
CA SER A 194 8.48 6.32 15.52
C SER A 194 7.67 7.37 14.78
N VAL A 195 7.41 8.51 15.41
CA VAL A 195 6.72 9.67 14.82
C VAL A 195 7.63 10.88 14.88
N LEU A 196 7.92 11.49 13.72
CA LEU A 196 8.75 12.67 13.57
C LEU A 196 7.92 13.78 12.94
N LEU A 197 7.73 14.88 13.67
CA LEU A 197 6.89 15.99 13.23
C LEU A 197 7.64 16.90 12.25
N GLY A 198 7.00 17.25 11.15
CA GLY A 198 7.56 18.12 10.11
C GLY A 198 7.51 19.59 10.53
N TYR A 199 8.56 20.34 10.17
CA TYR A 199 8.58 21.80 10.36
C TYR A 199 8.20 22.57 9.09
N GLY A 200 7.94 21.87 7.98
CA GLY A 200 7.55 22.48 6.70
C GLY A 200 8.69 23.13 5.91
N ASP A 201 9.94 22.94 6.32
CA ASP A 201 11.15 23.41 5.64
C ASP A 201 12.05 22.25 5.18
N GLY A 202 11.51 21.03 5.17
CA GLY A 202 12.23 19.78 4.91
C GLY A 202 12.93 19.20 6.14
N SER A 203 12.82 19.86 7.31
CA SER A 203 13.34 19.36 8.58
C SER A 203 12.26 18.79 9.49
N PHE A 204 12.68 17.87 10.38
CA PHE A 204 11.79 17.11 11.26
C PHE A 204 12.26 17.13 12.71
N SER A 205 11.32 16.93 13.63
CA SER A 205 11.59 16.79 15.06
C SER A 205 12.39 15.53 15.36
N ASN A 206 12.89 15.43 16.59
CA ASN A 206 13.28 14.13 17.13
C ASN A 206 12.05 13.23 17.21
N GLN A 207 12.27 11.92 17.10
CA GLN A 207 11.20 10.94 17.22
C GLN A 207 10.52 10.95 18.59
N THR A 208 9.21 10.74 18.57
CA THR A 208 8.46 10.15 19.69
C THR A 208 8.08 8.72 19.31
N THR A 209 7.76 7.88 20.29
CA THR A 209 7.43 6.47 20.01
C THR A 209 6.16 6.01 20.71
N CYS A 210 5.45 5.10 20.05
CA CYS A 210 4.35 4.33 20.62
C CYS A 210 4.59 2.83 20.41
N SER A 211 4.11 2.01 21.34
CA SER A 211 4.33 0.54 21.31
C SER A 211 3.34 -0.16 20.39
N THR A 212 3.81 -1.19 19.69
CA THR A 212 3.01 -2.08 18.84
C THR A 212 3.05 -3.53 19.36
N GLY A 213 2.56 -4.48 18.56
CA GLY A 213 2.89 -5.89 18.72
C GLY A 213 4.30 -6.21 18.21
N ILE A 214 4.65 -7.49 18.24
CA ILE A 214 6.00 -7.98 17.94
C ILE A 214 6.26 -8.00 16.42
N GLN A 215 7.41 -7.42 16.04
CA GLN A 215 7.89 -7.26 14.66
C GLN A 215 6.89 -6.51 13.78
N PRO A 216 6.68 -5.20 14.02
CA PRO A 216 5.87 -4.36 13.14
C PRO A 216 6.54 -4.29 11.77
N TYR A 217 5.81 -4.70 10.74
CA TYR A 217 6.37 -4.90 9.39
C TYR A 217 5.90 -3.83 8.41
N SER A 218 4.61 -3.52 8.43
CA SER A 218 3.97 -2.51 7.56
C SER A 218 2.97 -1.71 8.37
N LEU A 219 2.72 -0.47 7.95
CA LEU A 219 1.72 0.39 8.54
C LEU A 219 0.92 1.14 7.48
N ALA A 220 -0.29 1.54 7.81
CA ALA A 220 -1.18 2.37 7.02
C ALA A 220 -1.86 3.41 7.92
N VAL A 221 -2.39 4.47 7.31
CA VAL A 221 -3.02 5.59 8.01
C VAL A 221 -4.41 5.86 7.51
N GLY A 222 -5.28 6.38 8.37
CA GLY A 222 -6.66 6.71 8.05
C GLY A 222 -7.40 7.28 9.26
N TYR A 223 -8.65 7.68 9.07
CA TYR A 223 -9.54 8.09 10.16
C TYR A 223 -10.43 6.89 10.55
N PHE A 224 -9.94 6.00 11.43
CA PHE A 224 -10.63 4.73 11.73
C PHE A 224 -11.77 4.90 12.75
N ASP A 225 -11.78 5.98 13.51
CA ASP A 225 -12.84 6.33 14.46
C ASP A 225 -13.70 7.54 14.02
N ASN A 226 -13.55 7.96 12.76
CA ASN A 226 -14.23 9.11 12.15
C ASN A 226 -14.05 10.44 12.89
N ASP A 227 -12.97 10.60 13.65
CA ASP A 227 -12.58 11.89 14.19
C ASP A 227 -11.76 12.71 13.17
N THR A 228 -11.09 13.77 13.62
CA THR A 228 -10.27 14.65 12.77
C THR A 228 -8.77 14.40 12.89
N HIS A 229 -8.36 13.35 13.57
CA HIS A 229 -6.98 13.00 13.86
C HIS A 229 -6.59 11.76 13.06
N LEU A 230 -5.42 11.79 12.46
CA LEU A 230 -4.96 10.66 11.67
C LEU A 230 -4.52 9.52 12.60
N ASP A 231 -5.06 8.33 12.39
CA ASP A 231 -4.75 7.12 13.13
C ASP A 231 -3.72 6.25 12.37
N ILE A 232 -3.14 5.28 13.07
CA ILE A 232 -2.18 4.32 12.49
C ILE A 232 -2.67 2.89 12.73
N VAL A 233 -2.64 2.07 11.67
CA VAL A 233 -2.72 0.61 11.76
C VAL A 233 -1.36 0.01 11.43
N VAL A 234 -0.92 -0.96 12.22
CA VAL A 234 0.36 -1.65 12.06
C VAL A 234 0.16 -3.16 12.02
N VAL A 235 0.78 -3.88 11.09
CA VAL A 235 0.80 -5.35 11.11
C VAL A 235 2.01 -5.88 11.90
N ASN A 236 1.76 -6.81 12.81
CA ASN A 236 2.76 -7.40 13.69
C ASN A 236 3.01 -8.87 13.30
N SER A 237 4.13 -9.12 12.61
CA SER A 237 4.32 -10.37 11.87
C SER A 237 4.41 -11.60 12.78
N ILE A 238 4.93 -11.48 14.00
CA ILE A 238 5.08 -12.61 14.94
C ILE A 238 3.81 -12.83 15.74
N ASP A 239 3.15 -11.76 16.16
CA ASP A 239 1.94 -11.87 16.98
C ASP A 239 0.72 -12.31 16.16
N ASN A 240 0.79 -12.25 14.83
CA ASN A 240 -0.33 -12.52 13.91
C ASN A 240 -1.52 -11.60 14.20
N THR A 241 -1.21 -10.30 14.38
CA THR A 241 -2.18 -9.27 14.72
C THR A 241 -1.95 -7.99 13.95
N ILE A 242 -2.96 -7.13 13.95
CA ILE A 242 -2.78 -5.69 13.76
C ILE A 242 -2.84 -4.96 15.09
N SER A 243 -2.10 -3.86 15.20
CA SER A 243 -2.25 -2.81 16.21
C SER A 243 -2.98 -1.62 15.61
N VAL A 244 -4.04 -1.14 16.24
CA VAL A 244 -4.75 0.11 15.90
C VAL A 244 -4.38 1.15 16.96
N LEU A 245 -3.77 2.25 16.53
CA LEU A 245 -3.29 3.35 17.36
C LEU A 245 -4.09 4.61 16.99
N LEU A 246 -5.03 5.00 17.86
CA LEU A 246 -5.84 6.19 17.62
C LEU A 246 -5.05 7.47 17.91
N GLY A 247 -5.10 8.45 17.02
CA GLY A 247 -4.36 9.70 17.12
C GLY A 247 -5.02 10.70 18.06
N TYR A 248 -4.22 11.47 18.80
CA TYR A 248 -4.73 12.60 19.59
C TYR A 248 -4.66 13.94 18.86
N GLY A 249 -4.10 13.98 17.65
CA GLY A 249 -3.94 15.20 16.86
C GLY A 249 -2.80 16.11 17.29
N ASP A 250 -1.90 15.65 18.14
CA ASP A 250 -0.70 16.37 18.59
C ASP A 250 0.59 15.60 18.28
N GLY A 251 0.51 14.58 17.43
CA GLY A 251 1.59 13.64 17.14
C GLY A 251 1.70 12.46 18.11
N SER A 252 0.90 12.43 19.19
CA SER A 252 0.81 11.29 20.11
C SER A 252 -0.40 10.41 19.83
N PHE A 253 -0.32 9.16 20.32
CA PHE A 253 -1.30 8.10 20.03
C PHE A 253 -1.77 7.42 21.31
N ALA A 254 -3.00 6.91 21.29
CA ALA A 254 -3.55 6.05 22.32
C ALA A 254 -2.78 4.71 22.40
N ASN A 255 -3.01 3.96 23.48
CA ASN A 255 -2.51 2.59 23.56
C ASN A 255 -3.14 1.73 22.46
N GLN A 256 -2.35 0.82 21.91
CA GLN A 256 -2.82 -0.08 20.85
C GLN A 256 -4.07 -0.88 21.26
N MET A 257 -5.00 -0.98 20.32
CA MET A 257 -6.01 -2.04 20.28
C MET A 257 -5.52 -3.12 19.31
N THR A 258 -5.79 -4.38 19.62
CA THR A 258 -5.21 -5.51 18.87
C THR A 258 -6.30 -6.41 18.29
N TYR A 259 -6.16 -6.75 17.02
CA TYR A 259 -7.07 -7.65 16.30
C TYR A 259 -6.27 -8.75 15.60
N SER A 260 -6.79 -9.99 15.63
CA SER A 260 -6.12 -11.12 15.00
C SER A 260 -6.23 -11.11 13.47
N THR A 261 -5.14 -11.47 12.81
CA THR A 261 -5.05 -11.70 11.36
C THR A 261 -4.75 -13.17 11.06
N GLY A 262 -4.44 -13.50 9.81
CA GLY A 262 -3.75 -14.74 9.47
C GLY A 262 -2.28 -14.68 9.92
N SER A 263 -1.57 -15.79 9.71
CA SER A 263 -0.20 -15.97 10.17
C SER A 263 0.82 -15.21 9.31
N GLY A 264 1.77 -14.55 9.98
CA GLY A 264 2.82 -13.77 9.32
C GLY A 264 2.27 -12.61 8.49
N PRO A 265 1.54 -11.64 9.07
CA PRO A 265 1.07 -10.48 8.32
C PRO A 265 2.24 -9.57 7.91
N TYR A 266 2.36 -9.26 6.60
CA TYR A 266 3.49 -8.52 6.02
C TYR A 266 3.10 -7.16 5.44
N SER A 267 1.87 -7.00 4.96
CA SER A 267 1.43 -5.76 4.33
C SER A 267 0.00 -5.46 4.73
N VAL A 268 -0.30 -4.18 4.88
CA VAL A 268 -1.64 -3.66 5.17
C VAL A 268 -2.03 -2.60 4.16
N ALA A 269 -3.29 -2.62 3.76
CA ALA A 269 -3.94 -1.56 3.00
C ALA A 269 -5.31 -1.26 3.62
N VAL A 270 -5.83 -0.07 3.36
CA VAL A 270 -7.09 0.43 3.93
C VAL A 270 -7.97 1.01 2.85
N GLY A 271 -9.29 0.93 3.05
CA GLY A 271 -10.28 1.42 2.09
C GLY A 271 -11.69 1.03 2.48
N HIS A 272 -12.69 1.44 1.70
CA HIS A 272 -14.10 1.08 1.92
C HIS A 272 -14.45 -0.18 1.12
N PHE A 273 -14.09 -1.38 1.61
CA PHE A 273 -14.25 -2.63 0.85
C PHE A 273 -15.70 -3.14 0.81
N ASN A 274 -16.51 -2.75 1.79
CA ASN A 274 -17.95 -3.05 1.83
C ASN A 274 -18.84 -1.87 1.33
N ASN A 275 -18.22 -0.79 0.87
CA ASN A 275 -18.87 0.43 0.39
C ASN A 275 -19.77 1.11 1.45
N ASP A 276 -19.41 0.99 2.72
CA ASP A 276 -19.95 1.81 3.80
C ASP A 276 -19.10 3.10 4.01
N THR A 277 -19.34 3.82 5.10
CA THR A 277 -18.64 5.08 5.42
C THR A 277 -17.42 4.90 6.31
N HIS A 278 -17.03 3.67 6.63
CA HIS A 278 -16.00 3.32 7.60
C HIS A 278 -14.82 2.70 6.88
N LEU A 279 -13.60 3.03 7.31
CA LEU A 279 -12.41 2.42 6.75
C LEU A 279 -12.30 0.97 7.23
N ASP A 280 -12.13 0.07 6.27
CA ASP A 280 -11.83 -1.34 6.47
C ASP A 280 -10.33 -1.58 6.28
N ILE A 281 -9.86 -2.75 6.71
CA ILE A 281 -8.45 -3.15 6.64
C ILE A 281 -8.31 -4.45 5.84
N VAL A 282 -7.32 -4.49 4.95
CA VAL A 282 -6.87 -5.71 4.28
C VAL A 282 -5.41 -5.99 4.68
N VAL A 283 -5.10 -7.25 5.00
CA VAL A 283 -3.77 -7.70 5.42
C VAL A 283 -3.30 -8.87 4.59
N ALA A 284 -2.09 -8.82 4.05
CA ALA A 284 -1.43 -9.95 3.39
C ALA A 284 -0.73 -10.87 4.43
N ASN A 285 -1.17 -12.11 4.55
CA ASN A 285 -0.65 -13.09 5.51
C ASN A 285 0.31 -14.06 4.83
N ASN A 286 1.61 -13.76 4.92
CA ASN A 286 2.67 -14.44 4.19
C ASN A 286 2.72 -15.95 4.46
N TRP A 287 2.50 -16.37 5.71
CA TRP A 287 2.65 -17.79 6.09
C TRP A 287 1.38 -18.61 5.83
N ASP A 288 0.20 -17.98 5.84
CA ASP A 288 -1.08 -18.65 5.58
C ASP A 288 -1.52 -18.61 4.10
N ASN A 289 -0.77 -17.90 3.24
CA ASN A 289 -1.05 -17.80 1.80
C ASN A 289 -2.44 -17.20 1.48
N ASN A 290 -2.90 -16.27 2.32
CA ASN A 290 -4.20 -15.62 2.19
C ASN A 290 -4.09 -14.13 2.52
N VAL A 291 -5.18 -13.40 2.28
CA VAL A 291 -5.40 -12.07 2.85
C VAL A 291 -6.50 -12.13 3.91
N SER A 292 -6.38 -11.32 4.96
CA SER A 292 -7.45 -11.04 5.92
C SER A 292 -8.15 -9.73 5.57
N VAL A 293 -9.47 -9.69 5.68
CA VAL A 293 -10.31 -8.48 5.58
C VAL A 293 -10.97 -8.26 6.93
N LEU A 294 -10.78 -7.10 7.54
CA LEU A 294 -11.39 -6.70 8.80
C LEU A 294 -12.26 -5.47 8.54
N LEU A 295 -13.58 -5.60 8.74
CA LEU A 295 -14.53 -4.52 8.50
C LEU A 295 -14.54 -3.54 9.68
N GLY A 296 -14.48 -2.23 9.39
CA GLY A 296 -14.47 -1.18 10.40
C GLY A 296 -15.87 -0.85 10.91
N TYR A 297 -16.00 -0.56 12.21
CA TYR A 297 -17.23 -0.03 12.79
C TYR A 297 -17.27 1.50 12.88
N GLY A 298 -16.17 2.17 12.53
CA GLY A 298 -16.07 3.62 12.53
C GLY A 298 -15.90 4.26 13.91
N ASP A 299 -15.55 3.46 14.93
CA ASP A 299 -15.21 3.90 16.29
C ASP A 299 -13.80 3.42 16.70
N GLY A 300 -12.95 3.11 15.70
CA GLY A 300 -11.63 2.53 15.89
C GLY A 300 -11.65 1.02 16.12
N SER A 301 -12.83 0.39 16.21
CA SER A 301 -12.96 -1.06 16.35
C SER A 301 -13.32 -1.78 15.05
N PHE A 302 -12.95 -3.06 14.98
CA PHE A 302 -13.08 -3.89 13.78
C PHE A 302 -13.78 -5.21 14.05
N ALA A 303 -14.47 -5.72 13.04
CA ALA A 303 -15.02 -7.07 13.01
C ALA A 303 -13.90 -8.13 13.00
N ASN A 304 -14.28 -9.38 13.29
CA ASN A 304 -13.37 -10.51 13.09
C ASN A 304 -12.99 -10.64 11.61
N GLN A 305 -11.76 -11.06 11.36
CA GLN A 305 -11.25 -11.27 10.01
C GLN A 305 -12.08 -12.27 9.18
N MET A 306 -12.21 -11.96 7.90
CA MET A 306 -12.56 -12.90 6.83
C MET A 306 -11.30 -13.16 6.00
N THR A 307 -11.11 -14.37 5.49
CA THR A 307 -9.89 -14.72 4.76
C THR A 307 -10.13 -15.19 3.33
N TYR A 308 -9.24 -14.80 2.42
CA TYR A 308 -9.30 -15.12 1.00
C TYR A 308 -7.97 -15.65 0.50
N SER A 309 -7.96 -16.86 -0.08
CA SER A 309 -6.73 -17.49 -0.55
C SER A 309 -6.09 -16.72 -1.70
N THR A 310 -4.77 -16.63 -1.68
CA THR A 310 -3.98 -15.90 -2.68
C THR A 310 -3.05 -16.84 -3.45
N GLY A 311 -1.78 -16.48 -3.62
CA GLY A 311 -0.69 -17.37 -3.99
C GLY A 311 0.21 -17.65 -2.77
N SER A 312 1.36 -18.28 -3.01
CA SER A 312 2.33 -18.57 -1.95
C SER A 312 3.13 -17.33 -1.56
N GLY A 313 3.16 -17.01 -0.26
CA GLY A 313 3.89 -15.89 0.31
C GLY A 313 3.38 -14.53 -0.14
N PRO A 314 2.09 -14.18 0.06
CA PRO A 314 1.63 -12.82 -0.20
C PRO A 314 2.47 -11.83 0.61
N TYR A 315 3.02 -10.82 -0.07
CA TYR A 315 4.05 -9.93 0.48
C TYR A 315 3.58 -8.49 0.57
N SER A 316 2.86 -8.04 -0.45
CA SER A 316 2.27 -6.72 -0.55
C SER A 316 0.86 -6.84 -1.09
N VAL A 317 -0.03 -6.02 -0.56
CA VAL A 317 -1.38 -5.80 -1.06
C VAL A 317 -1.56 -4.34 -1.43
N ALA A 318 -2.08 -4.09 -2.62
CA ALA A 318 -2.50 -2.78 -3.10
C ALA A 318 -3.99 -2.81 -3.44
N VAL A 319 -4.64 -1.66 -3.44
CA VAL A 319 -6.10 -1.54 -3.57
C VAL A 319 -6.46 -0.51 -4.64
N GLY A 320 -7.56 -0.76 -5.35
CA GLY A 320 -8.05 0.12 -6.41
C GLY A 320 -9.25 -0.48 -7.13
N ASP A 321 -10.00 0.34 -7.84
CA ASP A 321 -11.07 -0.12 -8.74
C ASP A 321 -10.46 -0.47 -10.11
N PHE A 322 -10.21 -1.77 -10.36
CA PHE A 322 -9.51 -2.21 -11.58
C PHE A 322 -10.47 -2.62 -12.71
N ASP A 323 -11.77 -2.66 -12.45
CA ASP A 323 -12.81 -3.01 -13.44
C ASP A 323 -13.91 -1.95 -13.61
N ASN A 324 -13.71 -0.77 -13.01
CA ASN A 324 -14.60 0.39 -13.06
C ASN A 324 -16.02 0.11 -12.52
N ASP A 325 -16.15 -0.78 -11.55
CA ASP A 325 -17.43 -1.14 -10.93
C ASP A 325 -17.74 -0.31 -9.66
N THR A 326 -16.87 0.65 -9.31
CA THR A 326 -16.90 1.53 -8.13
C THR A 326 -16.59 0.84 -6.79
N ARG A 327 -16.15 -0.43 -6.81
CA ARG A 327 -15.71 -1.16 -5.63
C ARG A 327 -14.20 -1.31 -5.67
N LEU A 328 -13.60 -1.37 -4.49
CA LEU A 328 -12.17 -1.64 -4.37
C LEU A 328 -11.91 -3.12 -4.57
N ASP A 329 -11.00 -3.43 -5.48
CA ASP A 329 -10.37 -4.75 -5.63
C ASP A 329 -8.99 -4.76 -4.98
N LEU A 330 -8.40 -5.95 -4.90
CA LEU A 330 -7.08 -6.16 -4.33
C LEU A 330 -6.12 -6.68 -5.39
N VAL A 331 -4.94 -6.10 -5.42
CA VAL A 331 -3.76 -6.63 -6.10
C VAL A 331 -2.82 -7.18 -5.04
N VAL A 332 -2.56 -8.48 -5.06
CA VAL A 332 -1.68 -9.15 -4.10
C VAL A 332 -0.48 -9.74 -4.81
N VAL A 333 0.73 -9.32 -4.45
CA VAL A 333 1.96 -9.90 -4.98
C VAL A 333 2.41 -11.07 -4.11
N ASN A 334 2.68 -12.21 -4.75
CA ASN A 334 2.99 -13.47 -4.08
C ASN A 334 4.46 -13.81 -4.30
N PHE A 335 5.28 -13.52 -3.29
CA PHE A 335 6.74 -13.58 -3.35
C PHE A 335 7.24 -14.95 -3.81
N TYR A 336 6.72 -16.05 -3.26
CA TYR A 336 7.21 -17.40 -3.60
C TYR A 336 6.53 -18.00 -4.84
N SER A 337 5.55 -17.32 -5.43
CA SER A 337 4.86 -17.79 -6.65
C SER A 337 5.23 -17.01 -7.90
N ASP A 338 6.12 -16.01 -7.79
CA ASP A 338 6.57 -15.14 -8.88
C ASP A 338 5.40 -14.54 -9.68
N ASN A 339 4.33 -14.17 -8.98
CA ASN A 339 3.12 -13.67 -9.61
C ASN A 339 2.41 -12.60 -8.77
N MET A 340 1.48 -11.93 -9.44
CA MET A 340 0.47 -11.06 -8.87
C MET A 340 -0.90 -11.72 -9.03
N LYS A 341 -1.76 -11.58 -8.03
CA LYS A 341 -3.15 -12.01 -8.07
C LYS A 341 -4.06 -10.79 -7.94
N LEU A 342 -4.92 -10.59 -8.93
CA LEU A 342 -6.04 -9.66 -8.84
C LEU A 342 -7.23 -10.40 -8.22
N ILE A 343 -7.77 -9.84 -7.15
CA ILE A 343 -8.88 -10.39 -6.37
C ILE A 343 -9.98 -9.32 -6.39
N ARG A 344 -11.05 -9.57 -7.15
CA ARG A 344 -12.09 -8.56 -7.42
C ARG A 344 -13.29 -8.68 -6.51
N SER A 345 -13.77 -7.55 -6.03
CA SER A 345 -15.02 -7.48 -5.26
C SER A 345 -16.18 -8.08 -6.07
N PRO A 346 -17.18 -8.69 -5.42
CA PRO A 346 -18.32 -9.24 -6.15
C PRO A 346 -19.06 -8.08 -6.82
N VAL A 347 -19.51 -8.26 -8.06
CA VAL A 347 -20.42 -7.31 -8.70
C VAL A 347 -21.69 -7.24 -7.85
N LYS A 348 -22.24 -6.04 -7.63
CA LYS A 348 -23.56 -5.90 -7.00
C LYS A 348 -24.57 -6.69 -7.84
N PHE A 349 -25.06 -7.82 -7.34
CA PHE A 349 -26.39 -8.26 -7.72
C PHE A 349 -27.34 -7.25 -7.09
N ASP A 350 -27.74 -6.23 -7.85
CA ASP A 350 -28.98 -5.57 -7.51
C ASP A 350 -30.06 -6.67 -7.59
N GLY A 351 -30.83 -6.87 -6.52
CA GLY A 351 -31.87 -7.91 -6.48
C GLY A 351 -32.99 -7.73 -7.51
N ALA A 352 -32.79 -6.93 -8.56
CA ALA A 352 -33.63 -6.88 -9.73
C ALA A 352 -33.22 -8.03 -10.66
N LEU A 353 -33.89 -9.18 -10.52
CA LEU A 353 -33.95 -10.15 -11.61
C LEU A 353 -34.28 -9.38 -12.89
N SER A 354 -33.47 -9.55 -13.95
CA SER A 354 -33.77 -8.91 -15.23
C SER A 354 -35.19 -9.33 -15.66
N LYS A 355 -35.89 -8.50 -16.42
CA LYS A 355 -37.23 -8.85 -16.92
C LYS A 355 -37.25 -10.21 -17.61
N ASP A 356 -36.15 -10.58 -18.27
CA ASP A 356 -35.99 -11.87 -18.92
C ASP A 356 -35.94 -13.03 -17.93
N VAL A 357 -35.32 -12.84 -16.75
CA VAL A 357 -35.30 -13.85 -15.68
C VAL A 357 -36.64 -13.94 -14.94
N ILE A 358 -37.34 -12.82 -14.73
CA ILE A 358 -38.70 -12.83 -14.17
C ILE A 358 -39.65 -13.56 -15.13
N GLN A 359 -39.58 -13.27 -16.43
CA GLN A 359 -40.42 -13.90 -17.45
C GLN A 359 -40.11 -15.39 -17.61
N TRP A 360 -38.85 -15.80 -17.38
CA TRP A 360 -38.45 -17.20 -17.38
C TRP A 360 -38.96 -17.96 -16.14
N LEU A 361 -39.01 -17.31 -14.97
CA LEU A 361 -39.55 -17.89 -13.73
C LEU A 361 -41.09 -17.97 -13.76
N GLU A 362 -41.78 -16.94 -14.26
CA GLU A 362 -43.24 -16.97 -14.47
C GLU A 362 -43.65 -18.06 -15.47
N TYR A 363 -42.85 -18.28 -16.53
CA TYR A 363 -43.09 -19.37 -17.49
C TYR A 363 -42.92 -20.77 -16.88
N ILE A 364 -42.06 -20.92 -15.86
CA ILE A 364 -41.89 -22.20 -15.17
C ILE A 364 -43.06 -22.46 -14.22
N GLU A 365 -43.58 -21.45 -13.53
CA GLU A 365 -44.76 -21.62 -12.66
C GLU A 365 -46.03 -21.97 -13.46
N GLU A 366 -46.24 -21.40 -14.66
CA GLU A 366 -47.39 -21.75 -15.52
C GLU A 366 -47.30 -23.14 -16.19
N VAL A 367 -46.11 -23.74 -16.30
CA VAL A 367 -45.92 -25.05 -16.95
C VAL A 367 -46.04 -26.21 -15.95
N PHE A 368 -46.00 -25.93 -14.65
CA PHE A 368 -46.03 -26.94 -13.59
C PHE A 368 -47.23 -26.87 -12.62
N ASP A 369 -48.18 -25.95 -12.85
CA ASP A 369 -49.56 -26.00 -12.31
C ASP A 369 -50.56 -26.49 -13.37
#